data_AF-A0A8A3PGG8-F1
#
_entry.id   AF-A0A8A3PGG8-F1
#
_cell.length_a   1.000
_cell.length_b   1.000
_cell.length_c   1.000
_cell.angle_alpha   90.00
_cell.angle_beta   90.00
_cell.angle_gamma   90.00
#
_symmetry.space_group_name_H-M   'P 1'
#
loop_
_entity.id
_entity.type
_entity.pdbx_description
1 polymer ?
#
loop_
_entity_poly.entity_id
_entity_poly.type
_entity_poly.pdbx_seq_one_letter_code
_entity_poly.pdbx_strand_id
1 'polypeptide(L)'
;MATQSYTEGRVLIIMTGGTICMKASPEGLVPARGFLKEAMATRPSFNDGSNPDPMPVMTTSTKEEYLPSLRTPPSTYSRHVRYTLYEFPVLLDSSSISSNGWSQIATTIERNYQLFDGFVVLHGTDSLAYTSSALSFMLSHLGKPVILTGSQASIFALQSDAVDNLLGSLIIAGTFMIPEVCLFFHHHLFRGNRTTKVSATSFDAFASPNCEPLAKVTALGTLVDWNLVRRPRSIAKFGVQLNLDTSHVACLRIFPGIKPEMIDAVLRIPNLRGLILETFGAGNAPSGDDGSMIKIMKEACERGVIIVNVSQCHSGSVSPLYAPATILGRAGVVFGHDLTTEAALTKLSFLLALPDLSYKDITLQMQCSIRGEITEEASPAFSHPPNNQASITNQQHAFTGLGYEIEKGDPDAVVNILDHDRAGLLQATDYVGNTALHLAAVGPSVDVLRELLKRGASVHARNKAGNTPLFLARKTGAKEHVKILEEGGGHLWVEERI
;
A
#
# COMPACT_ATOMS: atom_id res chain seq x y z
N MET A 1 32.92 1.48 -26.43
CA MET A 1 32.38 1.11 -25.10
C MET A 1 31.00 0.55 -25.33
N ALA A 2 30.73 -0.71 -25.01
CA ALA A 2 29.38 -1.26 -25.12
C ALA A 2 28.47 -0.46 -24.20
N THR A 3 27.40 0.12 -24.73
CA THR A 3 26.37 0.79 -23.93
C THR A 3 25.79 -0.26 -22.98
N GLN A 4 26.08 -0.11 -21.69
CA GLN A 4 25.58 -1.02 -20.67
C GLN A 4 24.05 -0.90 -20.66
N SER A 5 23.36 -1.93 -21.15
CA SER A 5 21.90 -1.96 -21.22
C SER A 5 21.36 -2.27 -19.83
N TYR A 6 20.80 -1.26 -19.18
CA TYR A 6 20.10 -1.41 -17.90
C TYR A 6 18.63 -1.74 -18.14
N THR A 7 18.04 -2.57 -17.27
CA THR A 7 16.60 -2.85 -17.31
C THR A 7 15.79 -1.61 -16.92
N GLU A 8 14.65 -1.41 -17.57
CA GLU A 8 13.71 -0.32 -17.29
C GLU A 8 12.50 -0.84 -16.50
N GLY A 9 12.19 -0.20 -15.36
CA GLY A 9 10.89 -0.32 -14.70
C GLY A 9 9.92 0.73 -15.23
N ARG A 10 8.67 0.36 -15.52
CA ARG A 10 7.62 1.25 -16.03
C ARG A 10 6.75 1.76 -14.88
N VAL A 11 6.71 3.07 -14.64
CA VAL A 11 5.89 3.66 -13.56
C VAL A 11 4.89 4.67 -14.10
N LEU A 12 3.64 4.60 -13.64
CA LEU A 12 2.64 5.64 -13.89
C LEU A 12 2.55 6.57 -12.68
N ILE A 13 2.77 7.86 -12.91
CA ILE A 13 2.46 8.90 -11.94
C ILE A 13 1.01 9.35 -12.16
N ILE A 14 0.18 9.23 -11.12
CA ILE A 14 -1.19 9.73 -11.09
C ILE A 14 -1.19 11.01 -10.26
N MET A 15 -1.46 12.16 -10.88
CA MET A 15 -1.43 13.45 -10.19
C MET A 15 -2.85 13.91 -9.86
N THR A 16 -3.18 13.88 -8.57
CA THR A 16 -4.49 14.30 -8.05
C THR A 16 -4.49 15.73 -7.52
N GLY A 17 -3.30 16.29 -7.21
CA GLY A 17 -3.12 17.66 -6.73
C GLY A 17 -2.17 17.74 -5.56
N GLY A 18 -2.48 18.62 -4.60
CA GLY A 18 -1.66 18.86 -3.41
C GLY A 18 -0.50 19.84 -3.61
N THR A 19 0.11 20.26 -2.50
CA THR A 19 1.18 21.28 -2.45
C THR A 19 2.34 20.99 -3.38
N ILE A 20 2.66 19.71 -3.62
CA ILE A 20 3.78 19.27 -4.46
C ILE A 20 3.75 19.88 -5.87
N CYS A 21 2.57 20.09 -6.43
CA CYS A 21 2.38 20.67 -7.76
C CYS A 21 1.80 22.09 -7.74
N MET A 22 1.70 22.76 -6.59
CA MET A 22 1.11 24.09 -6.51
C MET A 22 2.09 25.21 -6.89
N LYS A 23 1.58 26.32 -7.41
CA LYS A 23 2.32 27.57 -7.63
C LYS A 23 1.67 28.71 -6.88
N ALA A 24 2.45 29.75 -6.57
CA ALA A 24 1.93 30.97 -5.97
C ALA A 24 1.00 31.70 -6.95
N SER A 25 -0.12 32.17 -6.43
CA SER A 25 -1.10 33.04 -7.09
C SER A 25 -1.59 34.11 -6.09
N PRO A 26 -2.29 35.16 -6.54
CA PRO A 26 -2.89 36.16 -5.65
C PRO A 26 -3.84 35.56 -4.59
N GLU A 27 -4.48 34.43 -4.90
CA GLU A 27 -5.43 33.72 -4.02
C GLU A 27 -4.74 32.69 -3.09
N GLY A 28 -3.41 32.61 -3.12
CA GLY A 28 -2.63 31.62 -2.38
C GLY A 28 -1.96 30.59 -3.29
N LEU A 29 -1.67 29.40 -2.76
CA LEU A 29 -1.10 28.31 -3.55
C LEU A 29 -2.20 27.58 -4.32
N VAL A 30 -2.07 27.47 -5.64
CA VAL A 30 -3.04 26.80 -6.53
C VAL A 30 -2.37 25.70 -7.35
N PRO A 31 -3.06 24.58 -7.65
CA PRO A 31 -2.48 23.50 -8.45
C PRO A 31 -2.04 23.97 -9.84
N ALA A 32 -0.80 23.68 -10.22
CA ALA A 32 -0.27 23.99 -11.55
C ALA A 32 -0.38 22.77 -12.49
N ARG A 33 -0.52 23.08 -13.78
CA ARG A 33 -0.59 22.11 -14.89
C ARG A 33 0.76 21.96 -15.58
N GLY A 34 0.92 20.89 -16.34
CA GLY A 34 2.15 20.64 -17.12
C GLY A 34 3.31 20.18 -16.24
N PHE A 35 3.02 19.46 -15.15
CA PHE A 35 3.99 19.09 -14.11
C PHE A 35 5.16 18.30 -14.68
N LEU A 36 4.90 17.36 -15.59
CA LEU A 36 5.95 16.56 -16.23
C LEU A 36 6.97 17.44 -16.96
N LYS A 37 6.50 18.45 -17.71
CA LYS A 37 7.35 19.34 -18.52
C LYS A 37 8.06 20.38 -17.67
N GLU A 38 7.32 21.03 -16.77
CA GLU A 38 7.82 22.22 -16.07
C GLU A 38 8.62 21.85 -14.81
N ALA A 39 8.20 20.79 -14.10
CA ALA A 39 8.87 20.34 -12.90
C ALA A 39 9.86 19.21 -13.17
N MET A 40 9.44 18.14 -13.84
CA MET A 40 10.26 16.93 -13.90
C MET A 40 11.32 16.99 -15.01
N ALA A 41 10.94 17.34 -16.24
CA ALA A 41 11.84 17.31 -17.39
C ALA A 41 13.05 18.26 -17.27
N THR A 42 12.91 19.34 -16.49
CA THR A 42 13.96 20.35 -16.27
C THR A 42 15.02 19.92 -15.25
N ARG A 43 14.81 18.79 -14.55
CA ARG A 43 15.67 18.32 -13.46
C ARG A 43 16.45 17.08 -13.88
N PRO A 44 17.80 17.11 -13.87
CA PRO A 44 18.62 15.96 -14.25
C PRO A 44 18.40 14.70 -13.40
N SER A 45 17.91 14.85 -12.16
CA SER A 45 17.58 13.71 -11.30
C SER A 45 16.37 12.90 -11.78
N PHE A 46 15.47 13.54 -12.52
CA PHE A 46 14.25 12.94 -13.07
C PHE A 46 14.39 12.59 -14.56
N ASN A 47 15.30 13.27 -15.26
CA ASN A 47 15.49 13.15 -16.69
C ASN A 47 16.97 12.96 -17.04
N ASP A 48 17.32 11.79 -17.58
CA ASP A 48 18.67 11.46 -18.06
C ASP A 48 19.06 12.17 -19.38
N GLY A 49 18.16 12.98 -19.94
CA GLY A 49 18.34 13.69 -21.21
C GLY A 49 18.04 12.84 -22.44
N SER A 50 17.60 11.59 -22.25
CA SER A 50 17.03 10.79 -23.35
C SER A 50 15.63 11.28 -23.72
N ASN A 51 15.19 10.94 -24.93
CA ASN A 51 13.85 11.23 -25.41
C ASN A 51 13.11 9.92 -25.70
N PRO A 52 12.70 9.18 -24.66
CA PRO A 52 12.02 7.90 -24.85
C PRO A 52 10.65 8.10 -25.49
N ASP A 53 10.15 7.09 -26.21
CA ASP A 53 8.83 7.16 -26.85
C ASP A 53 7.71 7.47 -25.82
N PRO A 54 6.59 8.05 -26.25
CA PRO A 54 5.41 8.16 -25.40
C PRO A 54 4.95 6.80 -24.84
N MET A 55 4.37 6.79 -23.64
CA MET A 55 3.82 5.59 -23.01
C MET A 55 2.29 5.58 -23.09
N PRO A 56 1.65 4.41 -23.33
CA PRO A 56 0.21 4.31 -23.34
C PRO A 56 -0.35 4.45 -21.93
N VAL A 57 -1.44 5.21 -21.79
CA VAL A 57 -2.21 5.40 -20.56
C VAL A 57 -3.69 5.31 -20.89
N MET A 58 -4.40 4.46 -20.17
CA MET A 58 -5.86 4.38 -20.20
C MET A 58 -6.43 5.53 -19.37
N THR A 59 -6.88 6.60 -20.04
CA THR A 59 -7.47 7.78 -19.39
C THR A 59 -8.96 7.58 -19.06
N THR A 60 -9.64 6.74 -19.83
CA THR A 60 -10.99 6.24 -19.52
C THR A 60 -11.05 4.71 -19.70
N SER A 61 -12.21 4.10 -19.52
CA SER A 61 -12.39 2.66 -19.78
C SER A 61 -12.18 2.27 -21.25
N THR A 62 -12.27 3.21 -22.18
CA THR A 62 -12.22 2.95 -23.63
C THR A 62 -11.19 3.80 -24.37
N LYS A 63 -10.57 4.77 -23.70
CA LYS A 63 -9.63 5.71 -24.32
C LYS A 63 -8.22 5.45 -23.82
N GLU A 64 -7.36 5.07 -24.74
CA GLU A 64 -5.91 5.00 -24.57
C GLU A 64 -5.28 6.26 -25.18
N GLU A 65 -4.37 6.90 -24.44
CA GLU A 65 -3.61 8.05 -24.89
C GLU A 65 -2.11 7.78 -24.72
N TYR A 66 -1.31 8.23 -25.68
CA TYR A 66 0.14 8.15 -25.62
C TYR A 66 0.70 9.42 -25.01
N LEU A 67 1.04 9.37 -23.72
CA LEU A 67 1.55 10.52 -22.98
C LEU A 67 3.08 10.59 -23.07
N PRO A 68 3.68 11.80 -23.10
CA PRO A 68 5.14 11.95 -23.07
C PRO A 68 5.74 11.19 -21.88
N SER A 69 6.89 10.56 -22.08
CA SER A 69 7.58 9.84 -21.00
C SER A 69 8.96 10.41 -20.75
N LEU A 70 9.45 10.21 -19.55
CA LEU A 70 10.80 10.55 -19.12
C LEU A 70 11.48 9.30 -18.58
N ARG A 71 12.81 9.35 -18.48
CA ARG A 71 13.61 8.29 -17.89
C ARG A 71 14.59 8.86 -16.89
N THR A 72 14.65 8.27 -15.70
CA THR A 72 15.64 8.65 -14.69
C THR A 72 17.04 8.26 -15.14
N PRO A 73 18.11 8.90 -14.62
CA PRO A 73 19.45 8.33 -14.69
C PRO A 73 19.50 6.91 -14.08
N PRO A 74 20.55 6.11 -14.38
CA PRO A 74 20.72 4.81 -13.76
C PRO A 74 20.80 4.95 -12.24
N SER A 75 19.96 4.20 -11.54
CA SER A 75 20.01 4.09 -10.09
C SER A 75 21.20 3.22 -9.64
N THR A 76 21.52 3.25 -8.34
CA THR A 76 22.51 2.35 -7.71
C THR A 76 22.17 0.87 -7.89
N TYR A 77 20.93 0.55 -8.25
CA TYR A 77 20.47 -0.81 -8.55
C TYR A 77 20.73 -1.25 -9.99
N SER A 78 21.47 -0.46 -10.78
CA SER A 78 21.70 -0.75 -12.20
C SER A 78 20.38 -0.86 -12.98
N ARG A 79 19.45 0.07 -12.71
CA ARG A 79 18.13 0.16 -13.36
C ARG A 79 17.78 1.59 -13.70
N HIS A 80 17.06 1.76 -14.80
CA HIS A 80 16.33 2.99 -15.11
C HIS A 80 14.87 2.88 -14.67
N VAL A 81 14.26 4.00 -14.33
CA VAL A 81 12.81 4.11 -14.20
C VAL A 81 12.31 4.96 -15.35
N ARG A 82 11.53 4.35 -16.24
CA ARG A 82 10.81 5.05 -17.30
C ARG A 82 9.39 5.31 -16.81
N TYR A 83 8.94 6.54 -16.90
CA TYR A 83 7.65 6.92 -16.34
C TYR A 83 6.95 7.96 -17.19
N THR A 84 5.63 7.98 -17.06
CA THR A 84 4.77 9.04 -17.58
C THR A 84 3.87 9.55 -16.46
N LEU A 85 3.16 10.64 -16.73
CA LEU A 85 2.34 11.32 -15.75
C LEU A 85 0.96 11.60 -16.33
N TYR A 86 -0.05 11.09 -15.64
CA TYR A 86 -1.46 11.38 -15.91
C TYR A 86 -1.99 12.41 -14.90
N GLU A 87 -2.25 13.62 -15.40
CA GLU A 87 -2.87 14.68 -14.61
C GLU A 87 -4.39 14.54 -14.62
N PHE A 88 -5.02 14.46 -13.45
CA PHE A 88 -6.47 14.42 -13.39
C PHE A 88 -7.08 15.71 -13.95
N PRO A 89 -8.23 15.64 -14.66
CA PRO A 89 -8.88 16.82 -15.23
C PRO A 89 -9.23 17.91 -14.20
N VAL A 90 -9.42 17.52 -12.95
CA VAL A 90 -9.56 18.42 -11.81
C VAL A 90 -8.49 18.05 -10.78
N LEU A 91 -7.60 18.99 -10.49
CA LEU A 91 -6.65 18.85 -9.39
C LEU A 91 -7.28 19.40 -8.12
N LEU A 92 -7.13 18.67 -7.03
CA LEU A 92 -7.78 18.95 -5.77
C LEU A 92 -6.78 19.35 -4.70
N ASP A 93 -7.24 20.22 -3.80
CA ASP A 93 -6.73 20.24 -2.44
C ASP A 93 -7.18 18.95 -1.74
N SER A 94 -6.27 18.29 -1.03
CA SER A 94 -6.55 17.02 -0.34
C SER A 94 -7.66 17.13 0.71
N SER A 95 -7.86 18.31 1.30
CA SER A 95 -8.98 18.56 2.23
C SER A 95 -10.36 18.38 1.60
N SER A 96 -10.44 18.43 0.27
CA SER A 96 -11.67 18.28 -0.52
C SER A 96 -11.83 16.91 -1.16
N ILE A 97 -10.94 15.95 -0.90
CA ILE A 97 -11.09 14.59 -1.45
C ILE A 97 -12.30 13.89 -0.83
N SER A 98 -13.02 13.13 -1.65
CA SER A 98 -14.18 12.34 -1.26
C SER A 98 -14.03 10.89 -1.71
N SER A 99 -14.99 10.03 -1.34
CA SER A 99 -15.12 8.63 -1.80
C SER A 99 -15.08 8.49 -3.33
N ASN A 100 -15.61 9.47 -4.05
CA ASN A 100 -15.53 9.53 -5.52
C ASN A 100 -14.08 9.74 -5.99
N GLY A 101 -13.33 10.63 -5.33
CA GLY A 101 -11.91 10.84 -5.62
C GLY A 101 -11.08 9.58 -5.43
N TRP A 102 -11.32 8.83 -4.34
CA TRP A 102 -10.67 7.53 -4.12
C TRP A 102 -11.02 6.51 -5.21
N SER A 103 -12.29 6.46 -5.62
CA SER A 103 -12.76 5.59 -6.69
C SER A 103 -12.10 5.92 -8.03
N GLN A 104 -11.88 7.21 -8.33
CA GLN A 104 -11.16 7.64 -9.53
C GLN A 104 -9.70 7.17 -9.53
N ILE A 105 -9.01 7.28 -8.38
CA ILE A 105 -7.62 6.80 -8.25
C ILE A 105 -7.55 5.28 -8.43
N ALA A 106 -8.38 4.52 -7.70
CA ALA A 106 -8.41 3.07 -7.76
C ALA A 106 -8.72 2.56 -9.19
N THR A 107 -9.72 3.15 -9.84
CA THR A 107 -10.10 2.80 -11.21
C THR A 107 -9.00 3.15 -12.22
N THR A 108 -8.27 4.26 -12.00
CA THR A 108 -7.13 4.62 -12.86
C THR A 108 -6.01 3.60 -12.74
N ILE A 109 -5.71 3.14 -11.52
CA ILE A 109 -4.73 2.07 -11.28
C ILE A 109 -5.16 0.78 -11.99
N GLU A 110 -6.43 0.39 -11.85
CA GLU A 110 -6.97 -0.82 -12.49
C GLU A 110 -6.84 -0.82 -14.01
N ARG A 111 -7.28 0.26 -14.67
CA ARG A 111 -7.22 0.36 -16.12
C ARG A 111 -5.79 0.32 -16.66
N ASN A 112 -4.83 0.80 -15.87
CA ASN A 112 -3.43 0.87 -16.24
C ASN A 112 -2.59 -0.28 -15.65
N TYR A 113 -3.23 -1.22 -14.95
CA TYR A 113 -2.52 -2.26 -14.18
C TYR A 113 -1.64 -3.15 -15.03
N GLN A 114 -2.01 -3.39 -16.30
CA GLN A 114 -1.22 -4.22 -17.21
C GLN A 114 -0.08 -3.46 -17.92
N LEU A 115 -0.13 -2.13 -17.95
CA LEU A 115 0.78 -1.27 -18.71
C LEU A 115 2.03 -0.87 -17.91
N PHE A 116 1.93 -0.84 -16.57
CA PHE A 116 2.97 -0.35 -15.67
C PHE A 116 3.34 -1.37 -14.60
N ASP A 117 4.59 -1.36 -14.16
CA ASP A 117 5.12 -2.22 -13.08
C ASP A 117 4.81 -1.67 -11.69
N GLY A 118 4.57 -0.35 -11.57
CA GLY A 118 4.25 0.32 -10.32
C GLY A 118 3.54 1.66 -10.51
N PHE A 119 3.00 2.20 -9.43
CA PHE A 119 2.22 3.44 -9.43
C PHE A 119 2.72 4.40 -8.37
N VAL A 120 2.80 5.68 -8.72
CA VAL A 120 3.02 6.77 -7.77
C VAL A 120 1.83 7.72 -7.82
N VAL A 121 1.21 8.01 -6.68
CA VAL A 121 0.08 8.94 -6.59
C VAL A 121 0.54 10.22 -5.90
N LEU A 122 0.57 11.33 -6.65
CA LEU A 122 0.86 12.65 -6.11
C LEU A 122 -0.41 13.23 -5.50
N HIS A 123 -0.35 13.51 -4.20
CA HIS A 123 -1.51 13.86 -3.41
C HIS A 123 -1.16 14.90 -2.33
N GLY A 124 -2.14 15.70 -1.91
CA GLY A 124 -1.96 16.66 -0.82
C GLY A 124 -1.82 15.98 0.54
N THR A 125 -1.10 16.62 1.47
CA THR A 125 -0.69 15.95 2.71
C THR A 125 -1.82 15.85 3.74
N ASP A 126 -2.83 16.73 3.71
CA ASP A 126 -3.84 16.81 4.78
C ASP A 126 -4.70 15.55 4.94
N SER A 127 -5.03 14.88 3.84
CA SER A 127 -5.79 13.63 3.87
C SER A 127 -5.04 12.45 3.24
N LEU A 128 -3.71 12.55 3.15
CA LEU A 128 -2.87 11.52 2.53
C LEU A 128 -2.98 10.17 3.25
N ALA A 129 -3.02 10.17 4.59
CA ALA A 129 -3.18 8.97 5.40
C ALA A 129 -4.56 8.31 5.22
N TYR A 130 -5.63 9.12 5.13
CA TYR A 130 -6.97 8.63 4.81
C TYR A 130 -7.02 7.99 3.42
N THR A 131 -6.46 8.66 2.41
CA THR A 131 -6.45 8.15 1.04
C THR A 131 -5.59 6.89 0.91
N SER A 132 -4.45 6.84 1.59
CA SER A 132 -3.60 5.64 1.66
C SER A 132 -4.34 4.46 2.30
N SER A 133 -5.10 4.72 3.36
CA SER A 133 -5.91 3.71 4.05
C SER A 133 -7.09 3.23 3.19
N ALA A 134 -7.84 4.15 2.58
CA ALA A 134 -8.96 3.81 1.70
C ALA A 134 -8.49 2.93 0.52
N LEU A 135 -7.46 3.35 -0.20
CA LEU A 135 -6.91 2.59 -1.31
C LEU A 135 -6.40 1.21 -0.86
N SER A 136 -5.80 1.10 0.32
CA SER A 136 -5.36 -0.20 0.85
C SER A 136 -6.49 -1.23 0.92
N PHE A 137 -7.70 -0.81 1.32
CA PHE A 137 -8.87 -1.70 1.34
C PHE A 137 -9.48 -1.91 -0.05
N MET A 138 -9.59 -0.84 -0.85
CA MET A 138 -10.19 -0.86 -2.19
C MET A 138 -9.40 -1.74 -3.17
N LEU A 139 -8.08 -1.80 -3.05
CA LEU A 139 -7.20 -2.55 -3.96
C LEU A 139 -7.05 -4.01 -3.48
N SER A 140 -7.80 -4.94 -4.08
CA SER A 140 -7.75 -6.37 -3.75
C SER A 140 -6.71 -7.10 -4.58
N HIS A 141 -6.04 -8.09 -3.97
CA HIS A 141 -5.00 -8.90 -4.60
C HIS A 141 -3.91 -8.06 -5.30
N LEU A 142 -3.55 -6.92 -4.70
CA LEU A 142 -2.51 -6.05 -5.21
C LEU A 142 -1.18 -6.80 -5.27
N GLY A 143 -0.57 -6.89 -6.45
CA GLY A 143 0.73 -7.53 -6.69
C GLY A 143 1.87 -6.55 -7.05
N LYS A 144 1.59 -5.25 -7.10
CA LYS A 144 2.49 -4.18 -7.56
C LYS A 144 2.50 -3.01 -6.56
N PRO A 145 3.60 -2.25 -6.45
CA PRO A 145 3.67 -1.10 -5.54
C PRO A 145 2.73 0.03 -5.98
N VAL A 146 1.96 0.55 -5.03
CA VAL A 146 1.19 1.78 -5.16
C VAL A 146 1.66 2.74 -4.07
N ILE A 147 2.47 3.74 -4.44
CA ILE A 147 3.11 4.65 -3.49
C ILE A 147 2.44 6.01 -3.54
N LEU A 148 1.82 6.41 -2.45
CA LEU A 148 1.34 7.77 -2.26
C LEU A 148 2.47 8.64 -1.74
N THR A 149 2.56 9.85 -2.27
CA THR A 149 3.53 10.85 -1.81
C THR A 149 3.00 12.26 -2.00
N GLY A 150 3.59 13.20 -1.29
CA GLY A 150 3.32 14.63 -1.41
C GLY A 150 4.54 15.44 -1.00
N SER A 151 4.32 16.69 -0.62
CA SER A 151 5.36 17.54 -0.03
C SER A 151 4.74 18.62 0.85
N GLN A 152 5.52 19.16 1.79
CA GLN A 152 5.14 20.37 2.54
C GLN A 152 5.40 21.62 1.73
N ALA A 153 6.45 21.63 0.89
CA ALA A 153 6.77 22.74 0.01
C ALA A 153 6.66 22.31 -1.46
N SER A 154 6.12 23.19 -2.30
CA SER A 154 5.99 22.94 -3.74
C SER A 154 7.33 22.60 -4.38
N ILE A 155 7.31 21.70 -5.38
CA ILE A 155 8.51 21.38 -6.15
C ILE A 155 9.10 22.61 -6.85
N PHE A 156 8.30 23.64 -7.10
CA PHE A 156 8.74 24.89 -7.74
C PHE A 156 9.44 25.84 -6.75
N ALA A 157 9.39 25.57 -5.45
CA ALA A 157 10.12 26.34 -4.44
C ALA A 157 11.61 25.96 -4.42
N LEU A 158 12.46 26.93 -4.06
CA LEU A 158 13.90 26.72 -3.92
C LEU A 158 14.22 25.70 -2.81
N GLN A 159 13.55 25.82 -1.67
CA GLN A 159 13.64 24.89 -0.55
C GLN A 159 12.39 24.02 -0.54
N SER A 160 12.55 22.74 -0.88
CA SER A 160 11.44 21.81 -1.01
C SER A 160 11.86 20.37 -0.72
N ASP A 161 10.98 19.64 -0.04
CA ASP A 161 11.03 18.19 0.18
C ASP A 161 10.46 17.38 -1.01
N ALA A 162 9.82 18.04 -1.97
CA ALA A 162 9.14 17.40 -3.10
C ALA A 162 10.05 16.55 -3.98
N VAL A 163 11.28 17.01 -4.22
CA VAL A 163 12.23 16.32 -5.11
C VAL A 163 12.58 14.96 -4.53
N ASP A 164 12.97 14.91 -3.26
CA ASP A 164 13.39 13.68 -2.60
C ASP A 164 12.22 12.71 -2.39
N ASN A 165 11.05 13.24 -1.99
CA ASN A 165 9.83 12.44 -1.81
C ASN A 165 9.40 11.78 -3.14
N LEU A 166 9.35 12.55 -4.24
CA LEU A 166 8.94 12.02 -5.53
C LEU A 166 10.00 11.07 -6.14
N LEU A 167 11.28 11.43 -6.07
CA LEU A 167 12.35 10.60 -6.61
C LEU A 167 12.46 9.26 -5.87
N GLY A 168 12.38 9.29 -4.53
CA GLY A 168 12.36 8.08 -3.72
C GLY A 168 11.16 7.18 -4.06
N SER A 169 9.97 7.78 -4.23
CA SER A 169 8.77 7.05 -4.65
C SER A 169 8.94 6.38 -6.02
N LEU A 170 9.50 7.08 -7.01
CA LEU A 170 9.74 6.52 -8.34
C LEU A 170 10.75 5.37 -8.33
N ILE A 171 11.88 5.56 -7.64
CA ILE A 171 12.92 4.53 -7.53
C ILE A 171 12.34 3.30 -6.86
N ILE A 172 11.58 3.45 -5.77
CA ILE A 172 11.00 2.32 -5.06
C ILE A 172 9.98 1.61 -5.95
N ALA A 173 9.02 2.34 -6.54
CA ALA A 173 7.97 1.77 -7.38
C ALA A 173 8.52 1.07 -8.64
N GLY A 174 9.61 1.56 -9.22
CA GLY A 174 10.23 0.99 -10.42
C GLY A 174 11.26 -0.12 -10.16
N THR A 175 11.63 -0.35 -8.88
CA THR A 175 12.72 -1.26 -8.52
C THR A 175 12.27 -2.42 -7.63
N PHE A 176 11.43 -2.15 -6.62
CA PHE A 176 11.07 -3.14 -5.60
C PHE A 176 9.60 -3.55 -5.74
N MET A 177 9.36 -4.86 -5.83
CA MET A 177 8.02 -5.40 -5.91
C MET A 177 7.41 -5.52 -4.51
N ILE A 178 7.03 -4.38 -3.93
CA ILE A 178 6.36 -4.26 -2.63
C ILE A 178 4.85 -4.15 -2.91
N PRO A 179 4.07 -5.24 -2.81
CA PRO A 179 2.71 -5.32 -3.33
C PRO A 179 1.68 -4.72 -2.34
N GLU A 180 1.93 -3.49 -1.92
CA GLU A 180 1.13 -2.78 -0.92
C GLU A 180 0.81 -1.35 -1.38
N VAL A 181 -0.24 -0.79 -0.77
CA VAL A 181 -0.46 0.65 -0.78
C VAL A 181 0.42 1.27 0.31
N CYS A 182 1.38 2.07 -0.10
CA CYS A 182 2.41 2.65 0.76
C CYS A 182 2.31 4.17 0.77
N LEU A 183 2.86 4.79 1.81
CA LEU A 183 3.09 6.22 1.88
C LEU A 183 4.60 6.44 1.99
N PHE A 184 5.20 7.17 1.05
CA PHE A 184 6.60 7.54 1.12
C PHE A 184 6.76 9.01 1.52
N PHE A 185 7.52 9.27 2.58
CA PHE A 185 7.83 10.62 3.05
C PHE A 185 9.14 10.60 3.83
N HIS A 186 9.96 11.64 3.67
CA HIS A 186 11.18 11.85 4.46
C HIS A 186 12.07 10.59 4.57
N HIS A 187 12.41 9.99 3.42
CA HIS A 187 13.23 8.79 3.29
C HIS A 187 12.66 7.49 3.90
N HIS A 188 11.42 7.48 4.35
CA HIS A 188 10.73 6.31 4.90
C HIS A 188 9.57 5.89 4.00
N LEU A 189 9.47 4.59 3.74
CA LEU A 189 8.30 3.96 3.12
C LEU A 189 7.49 3.28 4.20
N PHE A 190 6.30 3.80 4.47
CA PHE A 190 5.38 3.24 5.45
C PHE A 190 4.28 2.42 4.76
N ARG A 191 3.74 1.43 5.48
CA ARG A 191 2.45 0.82 5.11
C ARG A 191 1.37 1.91 5.20
N GLY A 192 0.66 2.16 4.10
CA GLY A 192 -0.23 3.32 3.98
C GLY A 192 -1.32 3.38 5.04
N ASN A 193 -1.97 2.25 5.32
CA ASN A 193 -3.01 2.10 6.34
C ASN A 193 -2.50 2.05 7.79
N ARG A 194 -1.21 2.33 8.02
CA ARG A 194 -0.60 2.46 9.34
C ARG A 194 -0.06 3.87 9.59
N THR A 195 -0.35 4.82 8.70
CA THR A 195 0.18 6.19 8.80
C THR A 195 -0.82 7.17 9.37
N THR A 196 -0.29 8.23 9.98
CA THR A 196 -1.03 9.43 10.37
C THR A 196 -0.15 10.67 10.18
N LYS A 197 -0.76 11.82 9.91
CA LYS A 197 -0.04 13.11 9.79
C LYS A 197 0.22 13.67 11.19
N VAL A 198 1.48 13.85 11.56
CA VAL A 198 1.92 14.29 12.90
C VAL A 198 2.43 15.71 12.94
N SER A 199 2.75 16.30 11.78
CA SER A 199 3.19 17.69 11.69
C SER A 199 2.56 18.41 10.50
N ALA A 200 2.21 19.68 10.71
CA ALA A 200 1.74 20.58 9.67
C ALA A 200 2.86 21.42 9.05
N THR A 201 4.09 21.36 9.58
CA THR A 201 5.20 22.24 9.17
C THR A 201 6.53 21.52 8.96
N SER A 202 6.78 20.42 9.68
CA SER A 202 8.00 19.62 9.51
C SER A 202 7.98 18.88 8.17
N PHE A 203 9.15 18.76 7.52
CA PHE A 203 9.32 17.82 6.39
C PHE A 203 9.17 16.37 6.82
N ASP A 204 9.43 16.04 8.08
CA ASP A 204 9.05 14.75 8.67
C ASP A 204 7.60 14.84 9.17
N ALA A 205 6.66 14.80 8.21
CA ALA A 205 5.25 15.15 8.46
C ALA A 205 4.37 13.96 8.86
N PHE A 206 4.81 12.73 8.62
CA PHE A 206 4.04 11.51 8.80
C PHE A 206 4.78 10.53 9.69
N ALA A 207 4.02 9.79 10.50
CA ALA A 207 4.55 8.70 11.30
C ALA A 207 3.72 7.44 11.11
N SER A 208 4.33 6.29 11.42
CA SER A 208 3.65 5.00 11.55
C SER A 208 3.86 4.47 12.97
N PRO A 209 2.98 4.84 13.93
CA PRO A 209 3.28 4.70 15.35
C PRO A 209 3.33 3.26 15.87
N ASN A 210 2.56 2.37 15.25
CA ASN A 210 2.39 0.97 15.67
C ASN A 210 2.91 -0.03 14.62
N CYS A 211 3.66 0.43 13.61
CA CYS A 211 4.24 -0.40 12.57
C CYS A 211 5.56 0.20 12.11
N GLU A 212 6.63 -0.60 12.10
CA GLU A 212 7.90 -0.15 11.54
C GLU A 212 7.76 0.18 10.04
N PRO A 213 8.59 1.10 9.51
CA PRO A 213 8.65 1.39 8.08
C PRO A 213 8.98 0.13 7.27
N LEU A 214 8.27 -0.09 6.16
CA LEU A 214 8.52 -1.19 5.22
C LEU A 214 9.88 -1.03 4.52
N ALA A 215 10.33 0.20 4.30
CA ALA A 215 11.66 0.48 3.80
C ALA A 215 12.22 1.81 4.32
N LYS A 216 13.55 1.88 4.41
CA LYS A 216 14.30 3.10 4.76
C LYS A 216 15.33 3.39 3.67
N VAL A 217 15.34 4.61 3.14
CA VAL A 217 16.34 5.05 2.16
C VAL A 217 17.53 5.63 2.91
N THR A 218 18.73 5.09 2.64
CA THR A 218 19.98 5.48 3.29
C THR A 218 21.06 5.76 2.25
N ALA A 219 22.23 6.23 2.70
CA ALA A 219 23.39 6.41 1.82
C ALA A 219 23.87 5.10 1.15
N LEU A 220 23.56 3.93 1.73
CA LEU A 220 23.91 2.62 1.18
C LEU A 220 22.85 2.08 0.20
N GLY A 221 21.72 2.78 0.06
CA GLY A 221 20.54 2.34 -0.70
C GLY A 221 19.31 2.17 0.18
N THR A 222 18.28 1.57 -0.42
CA THR A 222 16.95 1.30 0.13
C THR A 222 16.98 -0.04 0.83
N LEU A 223 16.82 -0.01 2.15
CA LEU A 223 16.73 -1.19 2.99
C LEU A 223 15.26 -1.54 3.15
N VAL A 224 14.80 -2.61 2.49
CA VAL A 224 13.41 -3.10 2.58
C VAL A 224 13.34 -4.20 3.63
N ASP A 225 12.43 -4.07 4.59
CA ASP A 225 12.13 -5.13 5.55
C ASP A 225 11.06 -6.06 4.98
N TRP A 226 11.53 -7.09 4.28
CA TRP A 226 10.67 -8.07 3.61
C TRP A 226 9.88 -8.97 4.55
N ASN A 227 10.20 -8.99 5.86
CA ASN A 227 9.41 -9.70 6.86
C ASN A 227 8.13 -8.94 7.20
N LEU A 228 8.16 -7.60 7.10
CA LEU A 228 6.98 -6.76 7.29
C LEU A 228 6.09 -6.74 6.04
N VAL A 229 6.67 -6.85 4.85
CA VAL A 229 5.94 -6.79 3.57
C VAL A 229 4.92 -7.91 3.45
N ARG A 230 3.64 -7.54 3.36
CA ARG A 230 2.52 -8.45 3.10
C ARG A 230 2.39 -8.72 1.61
N ARG A 231 1.98 -9.93 1.27
CA ARG A 231 1.84 -10.42 -0.10
C ARG A 231 0.50 -11.15 -0.25
N PRO A 232 -0.22 -11.01 -1.38
CA PRO A 232 -1.39 -11.84 -1.64
C PRO A 232 -1.03 -13.32 -1.61
N ARG A 233 -1.76 -14.12 -0.83
CA ARG A 233 -1.56 -15.58 -0.71
C ARG A 233 -2.61 -16.40 -1.46
N SER A 234 -3.54 -15.73 -2.11
CA SER A 234 -4.55 -16.33 -2.98
C SER A 234 -4.13 -16.18 -4.44
N ILE A 235 -4.38 -17.22 -5.24
CA ILE A 235 -4.19 -17.16 -6.69
C ILE A 235 -5.41 -16.45 -7.28
N ALA A 236 -5.29 -15.13 -7.43
CA ALA A 236 -6.34 -14.28 -7.96
C ALA A 236 -5.72 -13.08 -8.68
N LYS A 237 -6.45 -12.54 -9.65
CA LYS A 237 -6.08 -11.30 -10.34
C LYS A 237 -6.34 -10.10 -9.43
N PHE A 238 -5.57 -9.04 -9.67
CA PHE A 238 -5.86 -7.73 -9.11
C PHE A 238 -7.28 -7.27 -9.44
N GLY A 239 -7.95 -6.64 -8.47
CA GLY A 239 -9.26 -6.05 -8.66
C GLY A 239 -9.47 -4.85 -7.75
N VAL A 240 -10.58 -4.13 -7.98
CA VAL A 240 -10.96 -2.98 -7.16
C VAL A 240 -12.36 -3.15 -6.59
N GLN A 241 -12.50 -2.81 -5.30
CA GLN A 241 -13.80 -2.60 -4.66
C GLN A 241 -14.06 -1.10 -4.60
N LEU A 242 -15.06 -0.64 -5.33
CA LEU A 242 -15.45 0.78 -5.39
C LEU A 242 -16.54 1.11 -4.36
N ASN A 243 -16.95 2.38 -4.33
CA ASN A 243 -18.06 2.88 -3.51
C ASN A 243 -17.82 2.79 -1.99
N LEU A 244 -16.60 3.07 -1.56
CA LEU A 244 -16.27 3.26 -0.14
C LEU A 244 -16.86 4.61 0.34
N ASP A 245 -18.17 4.63 0.58
CA ASP A 245 -18.89 5.82 1.03
C ASP A 245 -18.73 6.04 2.53
N THR A 246 -18.14 7.18 2.90
CA THR A 246 -17.91 7.59 4.28
C THR A 246 -19.08 8.37 4.87
N SER A 247 -20.11 8.73 4.08
CA SER A 247 -21.26 9.53 4.54
C SER A 247 -22.03 8.89 5.70
N HIS A 248 -21.90 7.57 5.87
CA HIS A 248 -22.56 6.77 6.90
C HIS A 248 -21.70 6.48 8.13
N VAL A 249 -20.48 7.03 8.21
CA VAL A 249 -19.54 6.83 9.32
C VAL A 249 -19.08 8.18 9.86
N ALA A 250 -19.23 8.38 11.16
CA ALA A 250 -18.75 9.57 11.85
C ALA A 250 -17.50 9.26 12.70
N CYS A 251 -16.69 10.28 12.98
CA CYS A 251 -15.66 10.24 14.02
C CYS A 251 -16.06 11.16 15.17
N LEU A 252 -15.91 10.70 16.41
CA LEU A 252 -16.13 11.51 17.61
C LEU A 252 -14.99 11.31 18.60
N ARG A 253 -14.37 12.42 19.01
CA ARG A 253 -13.31 12.42 20.01
C ARG A 253 -13.89 12.70 21.39
N ILE A 254 -13.65 11.79 22.33
CA ILE A 254 -13.99 11.98 23.75
C ILE A 254 -13.08 13.07 24.35
N PHE A 255 -13.64 13.94 25.19
CA PHE A 255 -12.86 14.92 25.96
C PHE A 255 -13.41 15.03 27.39
N PRO A 256 -12.62 15.49 28.37
CA PRO A 256 -13.09 15.59 29.75
C PRO A 256 -14.33 16.50 29.84
N GLY A 257 -15.41 15.96 30.40
CA GLY A 257 -16.70 16.68 30.51
C GLY A 257 -17.61 16.57 29.28
N ILE A 258 -17.30 15.73 28.29
CA ILE A 258 -18.25 15.41 27.21
C ILE A 258 -19.56 14.88 27.82
N LYS A 259 -20.69 15.38 27.33
CA LYS A 259 -22.00 15.01 27.86
C LYS A 259 -22.63 13.87 27.08
N PRO A 260 -23.44 13.00 27.72
CA PRO A 260 -24.13 11.90 27.05
C PRO A 260 -24.96 12.35 25.83
N GLU A 261 -25.62 13.51 25.90
CA GLU A 261 -26.47 14.04 24.82
C GLU A 261 -25.68 14.38 23.56
N MET A 262 -24.40 14.72 23.70
CA MET A 262 -23.53 15.00 22.54
C MET A 262 -23.26 13.72 21.73
N ILE A 263 -23.05 12.59 22.42
CA ILE A 263 -22.87 11.29 21.78
C ILE A 263 -24.20 10.81 21.18
N ASP A 264 -25.30 10.95 21.92
CA ASP A 264 -26.64 10.59 21.43
C ASP A 264 -27.01 11.37 20.17
N ALA A 265 -26.71 12.67 20.11
CA ALA A 265 -26.97 13.50 18.93
C ALA A 265 -26.24 12.98 17.68
N VAL A 266 -24.98 12.56 17.82
CA VAL A 266 -24.23 11.95 16.70
C VAL A 266 -24.84 10.61 16.32
N LEU A 267 -25.12 9.74 17.29
CA LEU A 267 -25.69 8.40 17.07
C LEU A 267 -27.12 8.39 16.52
N ARG A 268 -27.77 9.57 16.47
CA ARG A 268 -29.10 9.79 15.88
C ARG A 268 -29.06 10.48 14.51
N ILE A 269 -27.88 10.79 13.97
CA ILE A 269 -27.77 11.29 12.59
C ILE A 269 -28.47 10.31 11.65
N PRO A 270 -29.38 10.78 10.77
CA PRO A 270 -30.09 9.90 9.85
C PRO A 270 -29.14 9.07 8.99
N ASN A 271 -29.42 7.78 8.87
CA ASN A 271 -28.63 6.82 8.10
C ASN A 271 -27.19 6.59 8.60
N LEU A 272 -26.84 7.02 9.81
CA LEU A 272 -25.55 6.66 10.40
C LEU A 272 -25.50 5.14 10.64
N ARG A 273 -24.45 4.49 10.15
CA ARG A 273 -24.21 3.05 10.34
C ARG A 273 -22.98 2.76 11.20
N GLY A 274 -22.06 3.72 11.32
CA GLY A 274 -20.82 3.55 12.06
C GLY A 274 -20.38 4.80 12.83
N LEU A 275 -19.70 4.59 13.96
CA LEU A 275 -19.03 5.64 14.73
C LEU A 275 -17.63 5.18 15.13
N ILE A 276 -16.61 5.93 14.71
CA ILE A 276 -15.26 5.81 15.25
C ILE A 276 -15.18 6.69 16.50
N LEU A 277 -15.00 6.07 17.66
CA LEU A 277 -14.94 6.73 18.95
C LEU A 277 -13.50 6.81 19.42
N GLU A 278 -12.90 8.00 19.40
CA GLU A 278 -11.55 8.19 19.91
C GLU A 278 -11.58 8.39 21.43
N THR A 279 -11.02 7.45 22.19
CA THR A 279 -11.07 7.43 23.65
C THR A 279 -9.69 7.61 24.29
N PHE A 280 -9.64 7.79 25.61
CA PHE A 280 -8.39 8.07 26.31
C PHE A 280 -7.51 6.83 26.51
N GLY A 281 -6.19 7.00 26.41
CA GLY A 281 -5.23 5.97 26.80
C GLY A 281 -5.50 4.63 26.13
N ALA A 282 -5.61 3.56 26.92
CA ALA A 282 -5.85 2.21 26.41
C ALA A 282 -7.31 1.90 26.03
N GLY A 283 -8.13 2.90 25.71
CA GLY A 283 -9.52 2.69 25.29
C GLY A 283 -10.61 3.17 26.26
N ASN A 284 -10.28 4.08 27.18
CA ASN A 284 -11.14 4.46 28.29
C ASN A 284 -12.07 5.63 27.94
N ALA A 285 -13.36 5.48 28.19
CA ALA A 285 -14.35 6.55 28.13
C ALA A 285 -15.08 6.69 29.48
N PRO A 286 -15.61 7.88 29.83
CA PRO A 286 -16.42 8.02 31.02
C PRO A 286 -17.73 7.22 30.90
N SER A 287 -18.20 6.68 32.02
CA SER A 287 -19.49 6.00 32.06
C SER A 287 -20.69 6.96 32.12
N GLY A 288 -20.46 8.21 32.53
CA GLY A 288 -21.47 9.12 33.07
C GLY A 288 -21.73 8.84 34.55
N ASP A 289 -22.10 9.87 35.34
CA ASP A 289 -22.32 9.75 36.79
C ASP A 289 -23.42 8.71 37.14
N ASP A 290 -24.32 8.44 36.19
CA ASP A 290 -25.45 7.51 36.27
C ASP A 290 -25.36 6.34 35.27
N GLY A 291 -24.27 6.21 34.51
CA GLY A 291 -24.12 5.19 33.46
C GLY A 291 -24.85 5.51 32.14
N SER A 292 -25.46 6.69 32.00
CA SER A 292 -26.24 7.10 30.81
C SER A 292 -25.46 7.00 29.50
N MET A 293 -24.17 7.33 29.51
CA MET A 293 -23.32 7.29 28.33
C MET A 293 -23.18 5.87 27.78
N ILE A 294 -22.96 4.89 28.67
CA ILE A 294 -22.88 3.47 28.31
C ILE A 294 -24.23 2.98 27.77
N LYS A 295 -25.34 3.41 28.39
CA LYS A 295 -26.69 3.06 27.95
C LYS A 295 -26.96 3.54 26.52
N ILE A 296 -26.62 4.79 26.19
CA ILE A 296 -26.80 5.37 24.85
C ILE A 296 -26.00 4.57 23.80
N MET A 297 -24.74 4.24 24.09
CA MET A 297 -23.92 3.45 23.19
C MET A 297 -24.48 2.04 23.00
N LYS A 298 -24.93 1.40 24.08
CA LYS A 298 -25.57 0.08 24.03
C LYS A 298 -26.82 0.09 23.16
N GLU A 299 -27.71 1.06 23.36
CA GLU A 299 -28.93 1.21 22.56
C GLU A 299 -28.61 1.45 21.08
N ALA A 300 -27.52 2.17 20.76
CA ALA A 300 -27.10 2.36 19.38
C ALA A 300 -26.55 1.07 18.75
N CYS A 301 -25.76 0.29 19.48
CA CYS A 301 -25.33 -1.03 19.03
C CYS A 301 -26.51 -1.98 18.80
N GLU A 302 -27.52 -1.95 19.69
CA GLU A 302 -28.77 -2.73 19.53
C GLU A 302 -29.60 -2.29 18.32
N ARG A 303 -29.51 -1.01 17.91
CA ARG A 303 -30.08 -0.50 16.64
C ARG A 303 -29.26 -0.90 15.40
N GLY A 304 -28.11 -1.55 15.57
CA GLY A 304 -27.23 -1.97 14.48
C GLY A 304 -26.16 -0.96 14.10
N VAL A 305 -25.95 0.11 14.87
CA VAL A 305 -24.82 1.03 14.67
C VAL A 305 -23.54 0.39 15.18
N ILE A 306 -22.48 0.39 14.36
CA ILE A 306 -21.19 -0.18 14.74
C ILE A 306 -20.33 0.91 15.36
N ILE A 307 -20.06 0.80 16.66
CA ILE A 307 -19.18 1.73 17.37
C ILE A 307 -17.81 1.06 17.49
N VAL A 308 -16.76 1.72 17.00
CA VAL A 308 -15.38 1.23 17.03
C VAL A 308 -14.56 2.14 17.93
N ASN A 309 -14.02 1.60 19.00
CA ASN A 309 -13.17 2.30 19.96
C ASN A 309 -11.72 2.31 19.46
N VAL A 310 -11.16 3.50 19.24
CA VAL A 310 -9.75 3.73 18.91
C VAL A 310 -9.12 4.64 19.95
N SER A 311 -7.81 4.53 20.15
CA SER A 311 -7.10 5.40 21.09
C SER A 311 -6.85 6.79 20.49
N GLN A 312 -6.93 7.82 21.33
CA GLN A 312 -6.43 9.16 21.04
C GLN A 312 -4.90 9.25 21.07
N CYS A 313 -4.24 8.28 21.71
CA CYS A 313 -2.79 8.25 21.82
C CYS A 313 -2.17 7.97 20.44
N HIS A 314 -1.00 8.57 20.21
CA HIS A 314 -0.30 8.37 18.96
C HIS A 314 0.09 6.91 18.75
N SER A 315 0.58 6.23 19.79
CA SER A 315 0.93 4.81 19.79
C SER A 315 0.19 4.04 20.89
N GLY A 316 0.17 2.72 20.76
CA GLY A 316 -0.49 1.79 21.67
C GLY A 316 -1.72 1.12 21.06
N SER A 317 -2.38 0.31 21.88
CA SER A 317 -3.58 -0.45 21.51
C SER A 317 -4.69 -0.23 22.51
N VAL A 318 -5.93 -0.19 22.03
CA VAL A 318 -7.12 -0.36 22.86
C VAL A 318 -7.09 -1.75 23.48
N SER A 319 -7.35 -1.83 24.79
CA SER A 319 -7.29 -3.07 25.58
C SER A 319 -8.43 -3.13 26.60
N PRO A 320 -9.07 -4.30 26.78
CA PRO A 320 -10.11 -4.49 27.79
C PRO A 320 -9.57 -4.56 29.23
N LEU A 321 -8.27 -4.35 29.46
CA LEU A 321 -7.64 -4.51 30.78
C LEU A 321 -8.25 -3.60 31.86
N TYR A 322 -8.68 -2.39 31.48
CA TYR A 322 -9.25 -1.42 32.40
C TYR A 322 -10.78 -1.48 32.39
N ALA A 323 -11.39 -1.42 33.58
CA ALA A 323 -12.84 -1.50 33.76
C ALA A 323 -13.65 -0.55 32.84
N PRO A 324 -13.27 0.72 32.62
CA PRO A 324 -13.99 1.60 31.70
C PRO A 324 -14.04 1.07 30.26
N ALA A 325 -12.93 0.52 29.75
CA ALA A 325 -12.87 -0.11 28.43
C ALA A 325 -13.66 -1.44 28.39
N THR A 326 -13.59 -2.25 29.46
CA THR A 326 -14.37 -3.50 29.56
C THR A 326 -15.87 -3.24 29.47
N ILE A 327 -16.36 -2.17 30.11
CA ILE A 327 -17.78 -1.80 30.11
C ILE A 327 -18.24 -1.41 28.70
N LEU A 328 -17.42 -0.70 27.92
CA LEU A 328 -17.70 -0.41 26.50
C LEU A 328 -17.86 -1.70 25.69
N GLY A 329 -16.93 -2.66 25.85
CA GLY A 329 -17.01 -3.94 25.16
C GLY A 329 -18.30 -4.71 25.49
N ARG A 330 -18.72 -4.69 26.77
CA ARG A 330 -20.00 -5.28 27.21
C ARG A 330 -21.24 -4.57 26.64
N ALA A 331 -21.11 -3.30 26.27
CA ALA A 331 -22.16 -2.53 25.60
C ALA A 331 -22.24 -2.81 24.09
N GLY A 332 -21.34 -3.61 23.52
CA GLY A 332 -21.29 -3.93 22.09
C GLY A 332 -20.32 -3.06 21.28
N VAL A 333 -19.52 -2.21 21.95
CA VAL A 333 -18.47 -1.42 21.28
C VAL A 333 -17.32 -2.33 20.86
N VAL A 334 -16.92 -2.23 19.60
CA VAL A 334 -15.83 -3.01 19.00
C VAL A 334 -14.48 -2.39 19.36
N PHE A 335 -13.49 -3.18 19.77
CA PHE A 335 -12.15 -2.68 19.99
C PHE A 335 -11.38 -2.58 18.67
N GLY A 336 -10.92 -1.38 18.34
CA GLY A 336 -10.09 -1.12 17.16
C GLY A 336 -8.61 -1.46 17.35
N HIS A 337 -8.21 -2.04 18.49
CA HIS A 337 -6.83 -2.38 18.80
C HIS A 337 -5.88 -1.19 18.56
N ASP A 338 -4.88 -1.35 17.69
CA ASP A 338 -3.83 -0.39 17.37
C ASP A 338 -4.04 0.31 16.00
N LEU A 339 -5.29 0.31 15.51
CA LEU A 339 -5.71 1.08 14.34
C LEU A 339 -5.42 2.59 14.53
N THR A 340 -5.00 3.24 13.46
CA THR A 340 -5.12 4.69 13.34
C THR A 340 -6.59 5.07 13.08
N THR A 341 -6.98 6.31 13.39
CA THR A 341 -8.35 6.80 13.10
C THR A 341 -8.65 6.72 11.60
N GLU A 342 -7.68 7.04 10.75
CA GLU A 342 -7.78 6.99 9.30
C GLU A 342 -8.09 5.58 8.80
N ALA A 343 -7.35 4.59 9.31
CA ALA A 343 -7.57 3.19 8.98
C ALA A 343 -8.91 2.69 9.53
N ALA A 344 -9.30 3.07 10.75
CA ALA A 344 -10.57 2.65 11.34
C ALA A 344 -11.79 3.17 10.55
N LEU A 345 -11.80 4.47 10.20
CA LEU A 345 -12.88 5.07 9.41
C LEU A 345 -12.98 4.42 8.03
N THR A 346 -11.85 4.27 7.33
CA THR A 346 -11.85 3.72 5.96
C THR A 346 -12.14 2.22 5.94
N LYS A 347 -11.66 1.45 6.93
CA LYS A 347 -11.98 0.03 7.09
C LYS A 347 -13.46 -0.20 7.37
N LEU A 348 -14.05 0.57 8.29
CA LEU A 348 -15.47 0.43 8.61
C LEU A 348 -16.34 0.80 7.40
N SER A 349 -15.99 1.89 6.71
CA SER A 349 -16.68 2.31 5.48
C SER A 349 -16.56 1.26 4.37
N PHE A 350 -15.39 0.62 4.25
CA PHE A 350 -15.17 -0.49 3.30
C PHE A 350 -16.04 -1.70 3.63
N LEU A 351 -16.03 -2.17 4.88
CA LEU A 351 -16.83 -3.32 5.30
C LEU A 351 -18.34 -3.07 5.15
N LEU A 352 -18.79 -1.85 5.44
CA LEU A 352 -20.18 -1.43 5.24
C LEU A 352 -20.59 -1.29 3.77
N ALA A 353 -19.62 -1.25 2.84
CA ALA A 353 -19.85 -1.21 1.40
C ALA A 353 -19.81 -2.60 0.74
N LEU A 354 -19.28 -3.62 1.44
CA LEU A 354 -19.30 -4.99 0.96
C LEU A 354 -20.72 -5.58 1.04
N PRO A 355 -21.17 -6.30 -0.01
CA PRO A 355 -22.46 -6.97 0.02
C PRO A 355 -22.45 -8.13 1.04
N ASP A 356 -23.64 -8.46 1.54
CA ASP A 356 -23.92 -9.69 2.30
C ASP A 356 -23.14 -9.88 3.62
N LEU A 357 -22.51 -8.83 4.16
CA LEU A 357 -21.93 -8.88 5.50
C LEU A 357 -22.99 -8.58 6.56
N SER A 358 -23.15 -9.51 7.52
CA SER A 358 -23.96 -9.25 8.70
C SER A 358 -23.27 -8.28 9.66
N TYR A 359 -24.03 -7.69 10.59
CA TYR A 359 -23.47 -6.90 11.70
C TYR A 359 -22.33 -7.65 12.41
N LYS A 360 -22.55 -8.96 12.67
CA LYS A 360 -21.55 -9.81 13.32
C LYS A 360 -20.29 -9.96 12.48
N ASP A 361 -20.41 -10.15 11.17
CA ASP A 361 -19.25 -10.27 10.27
C ASP A 361 -18.42 -8.99 10.25
N ILE A 362 -19.07 -7.82 10.19
CA ILE A 362 -18.39 -6.53 10.20
C ILE A 362 -17.68 -6.31 11.54
N THR A 363 -18.35 -6.55 12.67
CA THR A 363 -17.72 -6.38 14.00
C THR A 363 -16.52 -7.33 14.21
N LEU A 364 -16.58 -8.55 13.69
CA LEU A 364 -15.47 -9.49 13.72
C LEU A 364 -14.32 -9.02 12.83
N GLN A 365 -14.61 -8.66 11.57
CA GLN A 365 -13.59 -8.21 10.62
C GLN A 365 -12.95 -6.88 11.03
N MET A 366 -13.66 -6.01 11.75
CA MET A 366 -13.07 -4.80 12.32
C MET A 366 -11.94 -5.11 13.31
N GLN A 367 -11.97 -6.25 14.00
CA GLN A 367 -10.95 -6.69 14.96
C GLN A 367 -9.80 -7.49 14.33
N CYS A 368 -9.97 -7.98 13.09
CA CYS A 368 -8.95 -8.78 12.38
C CYS A 368 -8.20 -7.95 11.34
N SER A 369 -6.92 -8.24 11.09
CA SER A 369 -6.15 -7.54 10.07
C SER A 369 -6.57 -7.97 8.66
N ILE A 370 -7.05 -7.03 7.83
CA ILE A 370 -7.49 -7.32 6.45
C ILE A 370 -6.39 -6.98 5.43
N ARG A 371 -5.60 -5.95 5.76
CA ARG A 371 -4.56 -5.34 4.91
C ARG A 371 -3.30 -4.97 5.70
N GLY A 372 -3.11 -5.53 6.90
CA GLY A 372 -1.94 -5.23 7.74
C GLY A 372 -2.05 -3.97 8.60
N GLU A 373 -3.27 -3.43 8.70
CA GLU A 373 -3.61 -2.22 9.46
C GLU A 373 -3.71 -2.46 10.98
N ILE A 374 -3.89 -3.71 11.41
CA ILE A 374 -3.89 -4.15 12.82
C ILE A 374 -2.71 -5.09 13.05
N THR A 375 -2.09 -4.98 14.23
CA THR A 375 -1.07 -5.92 14.68
C THR A 375 -1.74 -7.20 15.13
N GLU A 376 -1.56 -8.27 14.37
CA GLU A 376 -1.97 -9.61 14.80
C GLU A 376 -0.97 -10.09 15.84
N GLU A 377 -1.44 -10.64 16.96
CA GLU A 377 -0.58 -11.32 17.93
C GLU A 377 0.07 -12.53 17.25
N ALA A 378 1.23 -12.31 16.61
CA ALA A 378 2.05 -13.37 16.10
C ALA A 378 2.63 -14.14 17.28
N SER A 379 2.62 -15.48 17.18
CA SER A 379 3.37 -16.32 18.12
C SER A 379 4.81 -15.82 18.22
N PRO A 380 5.41 -15.79 19.42
CA PRO A 380 6.74 -15.23 19.61
C PRO A 380 7.75 -15.93 18.68
N ALA A 381 8.24 -15.17 17.69
CA ALA A 381 9.34 -15.59 16.85
C ALA A 381 10.64 -15.08 17.49
N PHE A 382 11.35 -15.96 18.20
CA PHE A 382 12.70 -15.65 18.67
C PHE A 382 13.64 -15.57 17.45
N SER A 383 14.27 -14.42 17.26
CA SER A 383 15.35 -14.23 16.29
C SER A 383 16.66 -13.91 17.02
N HIS A 384 17.74 -14.57 16.58
CA HIS A 384 19.09 -14.19 16.99
C HIS A 384 19.56 -13.01 16.13
N PRO A 385 20.40 -12.10 16.65
CA PRO A 385 21.01 -11.05 15.85
C PRO A 385 21.78 -11.66 14.67
N PRO A 386 21.75 -11.03 13.49
CA PRO A 386 22.42 -11.56 12.31
C PRO A 386 23.94 -11.64 12.55
N ASN A 387 24.51 -12.83 12.35
CA ASN A 387 25.96 -13.03 12.36
C ASN A 387 26.57 -12.32 11.14
N ASN A 388 27.26 -11.21 11.37
CA ASN A 388 28.08 -10.53 10.37
C ASN A 388 29.38 -11.30 10.13
N GLN A 389 29.34 -12.38 9.35
CA GLN A 389 30.53 -12.96 8.72
C GLN A 389 30.36 -13.07 7.21
N ALA A 390 31.36 -12.56 6.49
CA ALA A 390 31.44 -12.57 5.04
C ALA A 390 31.88 -13.96 4.54
N SER A 391 30.91 -14.74 4.11
CA SER A 391 30.99 -15.86 3.15
C SER A 391 29.69 -15.80 2.33
N ILE A 392 29.58 -16.55 1.23
CA ILE A 392 28.36 -16.65 0.37
C ILE A 392 27.13 -16.46 1.26
N THR A 393 26.34 -15.40 1.04
CA THR A 393 25.36 -14.99 2.06
C THR A 393 24.45 -16.18 2.36
N ASN A 394 24.12 -16.43 3.63
CA ASN A 394 23.24 -17.56 4.00
C ASN A 394 21.98 -17.63 3.10
N GLN A 395 21.50 -16.47 2.64
CA GLN A 395 20.43 -16.32 1.66
C GLN A 395 20.76 -16.91 0.27
N GLN A 396 21.95 -16.66 -0.29
CA GLN A 396 22.36 -17.23 -1.58
C GLN A 396 22.47 -18.76 -1.54
N HIS A 397 23.04 -19.31 -0.47
CA HIS A 397 23.09 -20.76 -0.27
C HIS A 397 21.69 -21.36 -0.13
N ALA A 398 20.83 -20.76 0.70
CA ALA A 398 19.46 -21.21 0.89
C ALA A 398 18.62 -21.09 -0.40
N PHE A 399 18.80 -20.01 -1.17
CA PHE A 399 18.12 -19.84 -2.47
C PHE A 399 18.60 -20.86 -3.50
N THR A 400 19.89 -21.19 -3.51
CA THR A 400 20.43 -22.25 -4.38
C THR A 400 19.83 -23.61 -4.01
N GLY A 401 19.74 -23.92 -2.72
CA GLY A 401 19.07 -25.13 -2.23
C GLY A 401 17.60 -25.20 -2.66
N LEU A 402 16.85 -24.10 -2.48
CA LEU A 402 15.48 -23.97 -2.97
C LEU A 402 15.39 -24.20 -4.48
N GLY A 403 16.33 -23.66 -5.26
CA GLY A 403 16.41 -23.86 -6.71
C GLY A 403 16.52 -25.32 -7.11
N TYR A 404 17.34 -26.12 -6.41
CA TYR A 404 17.47 -27.56 -6.67
C TYR A 404 16.18 -28.33 -6.36
N GLU A 405 15.48 -27.99 -5.28
CA GLU A 405 14.21 -28.68 -4.97
C GLU A 405 13.10 -28.30 -5.98
N ILE A 406 13.11 -27.05 -6.47
CA ILE A 406 12.25 -26.63 -7.59
C ILE A 406 12.57 -27.42 -8.87
N GLU A 407 13.86 -27.60 -9.19
CA GLU A 407 14.31 -28.36 -10.36
C GLU A 407 13.88 -29.84 -10.29
N LYS A 408 13.94 -30.46 -9.11
CA LYS A 408 13.42 -31.82 -8.89
C LYS A 408 11.90 -31.92 -8.98
N GLY A 409 11.20 -30.79 -8.82
CA GLY A 409 9.74 -30.73 -8.84
C GLY A 409 9.08 -31.24 -7.56
N ASP A 410 9.77 -31.20 -6.43
CA ASP A 410 9.30 -31.70 -5.12
C ASP A 410 8.59 -30.57 -4.33
N PRO A 411 7.25 -30.53 -4.28
CA PRO A 411 6.52 -29.49 -3.57
C PRO A 411 6.74 -29.57 -2.05
N ASP A 412 6.88 -30.76 -1.47
CA ASP A 412 7.00 -30.93 -0.02
C ASP A 412 8.36 -30.41 0.47
N ALA A 413 9.44 -30.68 -0.28
CA ALA A 413 10.75 -30.12 0.01
C ALA A 413 10.76 -28.58 -0.09
N VAL A 414 10.09 -28.02 -1.11
CA VAL A 414 9.94 -26.56 -1.28
C VAL A 414 9.17 -25.94 -0.11
N VAL A 415 8.06 -26.56 0.31
CA VAL A 415 7.27 -26.16 1.50
C VAL A 415 8.15 -26.14 2.73
N ASN A 416 8.89 -27.21 2.99
CA ASN A 416 9.74 -27.35 4.17
C ASN A 416 10.83 -26.25 4.24
N ILE A 417 11.46 -25.92 3.11
CA ILE A 417 12.45 -24.84 3.05
C ILE A 417 11.79 -23.49 3.34
N LEU A 418 10.63 -23.22 2.75
CA LEU A 418 9.94 -21.93 2.88
C LEU A 418 9.28 -21.73 4.25
N ASP A 419 8.84 -22.79 4.92
CA ASP A 419 8.29 -22.72 6.28
C ASP A 419 9.36 -22.29 7.30
N HIS A 420 10.63 -22.55 7.00
CA HIS A 420 11.78 -22.16 7.83
C HIS A 420 12.56 -20.98 7.22
N ASP A 421 11.99 -20.30 6.23
CA ASP A 421 12.63 -19.17 5.56
C ASP A 421 12.73 -17.96 6.49
N ARG A 422 13.97 -17.58 6.78
CA ARG A 422 14.32 -16.37 7.55
C ARG A 422 15.05 -15.34 6.69
N ALA A 423 15.38 -15.71 5.46
CA ALA A 423 16.19 -14.93 4.55
C ALA A 423 15.34 -14.23 3.47
N GLY A 424 14.05 -14.54 3.39
CA GLY A 424 13.16 -13.99 2.38
C GLY A 424 13.55 -14.48 0.99
N LEU A 425 13.44 -15.79 0.79
CA LEU A 425 13.78 -16.49 -0.43
C LEU A 425 12.81 -16.19 -1.57
N LEU A 426 11.57 -15.78 -1.26
CA LEU A 426 10.56 -15.45 -2.27
C LEU A 426 10.94 -14.23 -3.13
N GLN A 427 11.68 -13.26 -2.57
CA GLN A 427 12.20 -12.10 -3.30
C GLN A 427 13.67 -12.23 -3.67
N ALA A 428 14.38 -13.22 -3.12
CA ALA A 428 15.76 -13.48 -3.48
C ALA A 428 15.86 -13.85 -4.97
N THR A 429 17.02 -13.59 -5.54
CA THR A 429 17.28 -13.86 -6.96
C THR A 429 18.63 -14.52 -7.16
N ASP A 430 18.74 -15.31 -8.22
CA ASP A 430 20.02 -15.82 -8.70
C ASP A 430 20.87 -14.73 -9.38
N TYR A 431 22.03 -15.12 -9.93
CA TYR A 431 22.95 -14.20 -10.60
C TYR A 431 22.37 -13.54 -11.86
N VAL A 432 21.31 -14.10 -12.46
CA VAL A 432 20.58 -13.55 -13.63
C VAL A 432 19.26 -12.86 -13.24
N GLY A 433 18.96 -12.75 -11.94
CA GLY A 433 17.78 -12.06 -11.42
C GLY A 433 16.51 -12.90 -11.40
N ASN A 434 16.58 -14.22 -11.58
CA ASN A 434 15.40 -15.09 -11.47
C ASN A 434 15.02 -15.29 -10.01
N THR A 435 13.75 -15.05 -9.69
CA THR A 435 13.16 -15.47 -8.41
C THR A 435 12.80 -16.95 -8.42
N ALA A 436 12.44 -17.52 -7.26
CA ALA A 436 11.95 -18.89 -7.17
C ALA A 436 10.79 -19.17 -8.15
N LEU A 437 9.90 -18.19 -8.37
CA LEU A 437 8.79 -18.34 -9.30
C LEU A 437 9.23 -18.36 -10.77
N HIS A 438 10.32 -17.68 -11.14
CA HIS A 438 10.89 -17.79 -12.48
C HIS A 438 11.43 -19.19 -12.74
N LEU A 439 12.12 -19.78 -11.75
CA LEU A 439 12.65 -21.15 -11.83
C LEU A 439 11.50 -22.15 -11.95
N ALA A 440 10.48 -22.02 -11.10
CA ALA A 440 9.31 -22.91 -11.14
C ALA A 440 8.49 -22.76 -12.43
N ALA A 441 8.46 -21.58 -13.05
CA ALA A 441 7.75 -21.34 -14.31
C ALA A 441 8.30 -22.14 -15.50
N VAL A 442 9.56 -22.56 -15.44
CA VAL A 442 10.21 -23.44 -16.44
C VAL A 442 10.55 -24.81 -15.86
N GLY A 443 10.13 -25.08 -14.62
CA GLY A 443 10.36 -26.34 -13.92
C GLY A 443 9.38 -27.44 -14.34
N PRO A 444 9.57 -28.66 -13.83
CA PRO A 444 8.73 -29.79 -14.21
C PRO A 444 7.38 -29.84 -13.46
N SER A 445 7.24 -29.14 -12.32
CA SER A 445 6.12 -29.29 -11.39
C SER A 445 5.25 -28.04 -11.28
N VAL A 446 4.01 -28.17 -11.76
CA VAL A 446 2.97 -27.15 -11.60
C VAL A 446 2.54 -26.97 -10.13
N ASP A 447 2.72 -28.01 -9.31
CA ASP A 447 2.35 -27.96 -7.89
C ASP A 447 3.35 -27.12 -7.08
N VAL A 448 4.65 -27.21 -7.40
CA VAL A 448 5.68 -26.29 -6.87
C VAL A 448 5.33 -24.85 -7.22
N LEU A 449 4.95 -24.58 -8.47
CA LEU A 449 4.52 -23.25 -8.92
C LEU A 449 3.31 -22.74 -8.11
N ARG A 450 2.28 -23.60 -7.93
CA ARG A 450 1.08 -23.27 -7.16
C ARG A 450 1.42 -22.95 -5.69
N GLU A 451 2.35 -23.69 -5.12
CA GLU A 451 2.76 -23.54 -3.74
C GLU A 451 3.52 -22.22 -3.49
N LEU A 452 4.42 -21.86 -4.40
CA LEU A 452 5.09 -20.57 -4.37
C LEU A 452 4.09 -19.40 -4.45
N LEU A 453 3.07 -19.51 -5.31
CA LEU A 453 2.02 -18.50 -5.43
C LEU A 453 1.17 -18.39 -4.17
N LYS A 454 0.80 -19.52 -3.54
CA LYS A 454 0.07 -19.53 -2.26
C LYS A 454 0.86 -18.90 -1.12
N ARG A 455 2.19 -18.88 -1.22
CA ARG A 455 3.07 -18.19 -0.27
C ARG A 455 3.33 -16.73 -0.62
N GLY A 456 2.81 -16.27 -1.76
CA GLY A 456 2.87 -14.89 -2.21
C GLY A 456 4.06 -14.56 -3.11
N ALA A 457 4.65 -15.53 -3.80
CA ALA A 457 5.65 -15.25 -4.82
C ALA A 457 5.08 -14.35 -5.93
N SER A 458 5.84 -13.33 -6.34
CA SER A 458 5.35 -12.33 -7.29
C SER A 458 5.36 -12.83 -8.73
N VAL A 459 4.20 -12.80 -9.39
CA VAL A 459 4.03 -13.02 -10.84
C VAL A 459 4.53 -11.84 -11.69
N HIS A 460 4.84 -10.70 -11.07
CA HIS A 460 5.22 -9.45 -11.73
C HIS A 460 6.71 -9.13 -11.66
N ALA A 461 7.48 -9.89 -10.89
CA ALA A 461 8.93 -9.71 -10.82
C ALA A 461 9.55 -9.91 -12.21
N ARG A 462 10.54 -9.07 -12.56
CA ARG A 462 11.28 -9.16 -13.82
C ARG A 462 12.74 -9.45 -13.54
N ASN A 463 13.30 -10.46 -14.21
CA ASN A 463 14.73 -10.78 -14.11
C ASN A 463 15.62 -9.76 -14.85
N LYS A 464 16.94 -9.98 -14.91
CA LYS A 464 17.88 -9.04 -15.58
C LYS A 464 17.71 -8.98 -17.09
N ALA A 465 17.08 -9.98 -17.71
CA ALA A 465 16.68 -9.94 -19.12
C ALA A 465 15.32 -9.25 -19.33
N GLY A 466 14.72 -8.73 -18.25
CA GLY A 466 13.41 -8.10 -18.28
C GLY A 466 12.24 -9.08 -18.31
N ASN A 467 12.44 -10.39 -18.23
CA ASN A 467 11.36 -11.36 -18.40
C ASN A 467 10.61 -11.63 -17.09
N THR A 468 9.29 -11.79 -17.16
CA THR A 468 8.45 -12.28 -16.04
C THR A 468 8.41 -13.81 -16.00
N PRO A 469 7.95 -14.43 -14.89
CA PRO A 469 7.69 -15.87 -14.85
C PRO A 469 6.74 -16.33 -15.96
N LEU A 470 5.69 -15.55 -16.25
CA LEU A 470 4.74 -15.85 -17.32
C LEU A 470 5.39 -15.86 -18.70
N PHE A 471 6.30 -14.91 -18.96
CA PHE A 471 7.04 -14.87 -20.21
C PHE A 471 7.87 -16.15 -20.41
N LEU A 472 8.58 -16.60 -19.37
CA LEU A 472 9.39 -17.81 -19.42
C LEU A 472 8.53 -19.08 -19.61
N ALA A 473 7.40 -19.19 -18.90
CA ALA A 473 6.46 -20.30 -19.07
C ALA A 473 5.88 -20.37 -20.49
N ARG A 474 5.55 -19.21 -21.09
CA ARG A 474 5.09 -19.15 -22.49
C ARG A 474 6.17 -19.59 -23.47
N LYS A 475 7.40 -19.08 -23.29
CA LYS A 475 8.54 -19.41 -24.16
C LYS A 475 8.87 -20.90 -24.17
N THR A 476 8.68 -21.59 -23.05
CA THR A 476 8.91 -23.04 -22.91
C THR A 476 7.72 -23.91 -23.32
N GLY A 477 6.55 -23.31 -23.60
CA GLY A 477 5.34 -24.03 -23.98
C GLY A 477 4.61 -24.73 -22.83
N ALA A 478 4.91 -24.37 -21.58
CA ALA A 478 4.34 -24.99 -20.37
C ALA A 478 2.89 -24.52 -20.11
N LYS A 479 1.93 -25.06 -20.86
CA LYS A 479 0.51 -24.61 -20.86
C LYS A 479 -0.13 -24.49 -19.48
N GLU A 480 0.06 -25.48 -18.61
CA GLU A 480 -0.51 -25.46 -17.26
C GLU A 480 0.13 -24.37 -16.37
N HIS A 481 1.43 -24.11 -16.55
CA HIS A 481 2.13 -23.06 -15.82
C HIS A 481 1.66 -21.68 -16.26
N VAL A 482 1.49 -21.49 -17.58
CA VAL A 482 0.91 -20.27 -18.16
C VAL A 482 -0.46 -19.99 -17.58
N LYS A 483 -1.35 -21.00 -17.55
CA LYS A 483 -2.71 -20.86 -17.03
C LYS A 483 -2.72 -20.39 -15.57
N ILE A 484 -1.96 -21.04 -14.70
CA ILE A 484 -1.93 -20.68 -13.26
C ILE A 484 -1.31 -19.30 -13.03
N LEU A 485 -0.27 -18.94 -13.78
CA LEU A 485 0.33 -17.60 -13.68
C LEU A 485 -0.64 -16.51 -14.10
N GLU A 486 -1.46 -16.75 -15.13
CA GLU A 486 -2.52 -15.82 -15.56
C GLU A 486 -3.67 -15.74 -14.57
N GLU A 487 -4.08 -16.86 -13.95
CA GLU A 487 -5.05 -16.89 -12.85
C GLU A 487 -4.56 -16.05 -11.64
N GLY A 488 -3.24 -16.10 -11.37
CA GLY A 488 -2.57 -15.27 -10.36
C GLY A 488 -2.34 -13.80 -10.76
N GLY A 489 -2.82 -13.35 -11.93
CA GLY A 489 -2.68 -11.96 -12.38
C GLY A 489 -1.46 -11.65 -13.24
N GLY A 490 -0.61 -12.64 -13.51
CA GLY A 490 0.50 -12.52 -14.45
C GLY A 490 0.00 -12.08 -15.82
N HIS A 491 0.69 -11.13 -16.43
CA HIS A 491 0.39 -10.62 -17.76
C HIS A 491 1.67 -10.25 -18.49
N LEU A 492 1.57 -10.27 -19.81
CA LEU A 492 2.61 -9.80 -20.72
C LEU A 492 2.30 -8.38 -21.17
N TRP A 493 3.35 -7.59 -21.31
CA TRP A 493 3.27 -6.32 -22.05
C TRP A 493 2.82 -6.58 -23.49
N VAL A 494 2.26 -5.56 -24.12
CA VAL A 494 1.75 -5.67 -25.50
C VAL A 494 2.86 -6.13 -26.45
N GLU A 495 4.08 -5.61 -26.27
CA GLU A 495 5.25 -5.96 -27.07
C GLU A 495 5.74 -7.40 -26.88
N GLU A 496 5.39 -8.05 -25.77
CA GLU A 496 5.83 -9.41 -25.41
C GLU A 496 4.88 -10.51 -25.92
N ARG A 497 3.74 -10.13 -26.50
CA ARG A 497 2.69 -11.07 -26.97
C ARG A 497 2.92 -11.59 -28.40
N ILE A 498 3.98 -11.14 -29.05
CA ILE A 498 4.30 -11.39 -30.48
C ILE A 498 4.95 -12.76 -30.67
#